data_AF-A0A4W3JDG7-F1
#
_entry.id   AF-A0A4W3JDG7-F1
#
_cell.length_a   1.000
_cell.length_b   1.000
_cell.length_c   1.000
_cell.angle_alpha   90.00
_cell.angle_beta   90.00
_cell.angle_gamma   90.00
#
_symmetry.space_group_name_H-M   'P 1'
#
loop_
_entity.id
_entity.type
_entity.pdbx_description
1 polymer ?
#
loop_
_entity_poly.entity_id
_entity_poly.type
_entity_poly.pdbx_seq_one_letter_code
_entity_poly.pdbx_strand_id
1 'polypeptide(L)'
;SCERPPGRHPSQSKSLPNGLRDVVFDAEPNSTFQNFNSSIYLSKRGNEINNFCGGLQEGFVAYHADKHDEDTNPNGIVNLGTSENKLCFDLLCKRLTQKDMCYIDPQLLQYSDWKGHQFLREEVGRFLTYHCKAPAPLKPENVSIGLSIKAMILMNPHNPLGDSYSGAEMTEFLEFAKRYKLHVIVDEVYMLSVFGDACSFQSVLSLQRLPDPQRTHVMWGISKDLAASGLRVSTLYTANMDIISALGQLSYFHALPGPTQHAVAQLLKDRDWINQVFLPTNRARLKTAHKYIADELTAMGIPFLNRSAGLFIWADFRKYLKSPTFEEEIKLWRQLLENKVLISNGKEFFCCEPGWFRIVFSDKTYRIQLGEITDALF
;
A
#
# COMPACT_ATOMS: atom_id res chain seq x y z
N SER A 1 -27.24 -41.25 46.67
CA SER A 1 -28.66 -41.44 47.04
C SER A 1 -29.09 -40.21 47.82
N CYS A 2 -30.29 -39.65 47.52
CA CYS A 2 -30.92 -38.47 48.17
C CYS A 2 -30.11 -37.15 48.06
N GLU A 3 -30.52 -36.10 47.34
CA GLU A 3 -31.78 -35.33 47.23
C GLU A 3 -31.89 -34.10 48.17
N ARG A 4 -32.48 -33.04 47.58
CA ARG A 4 -32.73 -31.64 47.98
C ARG A 4 -34.01 -31.48 48.85
N PRO A 5 -34.55 -30.26 49.16
CA PRO A 5 -33.95 -28.93 49.44
C PRO A 5 -34.33 -28.50 50.91
N PRO A 6 -35.27 -27.58 51.31
CA PRO A 6 -35.88 -26.32 50.78
C PRO A 6 -35.31 -25.03 51.47
N GLY A 7 -35.67 -23.77 51.17
CA GLY A 7 -36.53 -23.17 50.12
C GLY A 7 -37.67 -22.25 50.64
N ARG A 8 -37.55 -20.89 50.56
CA ARG A 8 -38.61 -19.91 50.91
C ARG A 8 -38.52 -18.52 50.19
N HIS A 9 -39.40 -18.32 49.21
CA HIS A 9 -40.43 -17.26 49.02
C HIS A 9 -40.21 -15.74 49.33
N PRO A 10 -41.03 -14.82 48.73
CA PRO A 10 -40.53 -13.56 48.14
C PRO A 10 -41.22 -12.27 48.63
N SER A 11 -40.87 -11.10 48.06
CA SER A 11 -41.72 -9.89 48.11
C SER A 11 -41.66 -8.99 46.85
N GLN A 12 -42.89 -8.68 46.40
CA GLN A 12 -43.50 -7.68 45.50
C GLN A 12 -42.71 -6.53 44.80
N SER A 13 -43.38 -6.02 43.75
CA SER A 13 -42.92 -5.07 42.73
C SER A 13 -43.28 -3.60 42.97
N LYS A 14 -42.54 -2.69 42.29
CA LYS A 14 -43.00 -1.36 41.83
C LYS A 14 -42.34 -0.99 40.49
N SER A 15 -43.06 -0.26 39.65
CA SER A 15 -42.60 0.42 38.42
C SER A 15 -43.13 1.87 38.45
N LEU A 16 -42.79 2.84 37.59
CA LEU A 16 -42.18 2.97 36.25
C LEU A 16 -41.06 4.07 36.31
N PRO A 17 -40.38 4.56 35.23
CA PRO A 17 -40.56 4.32 33.77
C PRO A 17 -39.27 4.00 32.95
N ASN A 18 -39.48 3.75 31.66
CA ASN A 18 -38.47 3.32 30.67
C ASN A 18 -37.44 4.39 30.29
N GLY A 19 -36.19 3.99 30.03
CA GLY A 19 -35.22 4.79 29.29
C GLY A 19 -33.76 4.34 29.38
N LEU A 20 -33.32 3.48 28.43
CA LEU A 20 -31.91 3.28 28.02
C LEU A 20 -30.87 3.01 29.14
N ARG A 21 -30.86 1.76 29.63
CA ARG A 21 -29.83 1.02 30.40
C ARG A 21 -30.44 -0.39 30.64
N ASP A 22 -29.77 -1.54 30.51
CA ASP A 22 -28.34 -1.85 30.34
C ASP A 22 -28.16 -2.99 29.32
N VAL A 23 -27.00 -3.06 28.65
CA VAL A 23 -26.56 -4.28 27.95
C VAL A 23 -25.88 -5.18 28.98
N VAL A 24 -26.67 -6.09 29.57
CA VAL A 24 -26.13 -7.16 30.42
C VAL A 24 -25.61 -8.28 29.52
N PHE A 25 -24.32 -8.57 29.63
CA PHE A 25 -23.74 -9.82 29.12
C PHE A 25 -24.21 -10.96 30.03
N ASP A 26 -25.04 -11.85 29.50
CA ASP A 26 -25.17 -13.22 30.01
C ASP A 26 -25.00 -14.18 28.84
N ALA A 27 -24.13 -15.17 29.03
CA ALA A 27 -23.74 -16.13 28.00
C ALA A 27 -24.39 -17.49 28.27
N GLU A 28 -25.14 -18.01 27.29
CA GLU A 28 -25.26 -19.46 27.09
C GLU A 28 -25.29 -19.80 25.58
N PRO A 29 -24.77 -20.99 25.19
CA PRO A 29 -24.34 -21.24 23.82
C PRO A 29 -25.45 -21.79 22.93
N ASN A 30 -26.30 -20.91 22.39
CA ASN A 30 -27.26 -21.30 21.35
C ASN A 30 -26.71 -21.13 19.94
N SER A 31 -26.48 -22.27 19.29
CA SER A 31 -26.15 -22.43 17.87
C SER A 31 -27.00 -21.53 16.98
N THR A 32 -26.43 -20.41 16.54
CA THR A 32 -27.05 -19.52 15.56
C THR A 32 -26.16 -19.45 14.33
N PHE A 33 -26.51 -20.26 13.33
CA PHE A 33 -26.10 -20.05 11.96
C PHE A 33 -26.42 -18.60 11.58
N GLN A 34 -25.41 -17.73 11.52
CA GLN A 34 -25.55 -16.49 10.75
C GLN A 34 -25.51 -16.86 9.27
N ASN A 35 -26.67 -17.32 8.78
CA ASN A 35 -27.01 -17.16 7.38
C ASN A 35 -26.99 -15.66 7.08
N PHE A 36 -25.82 -15.14 6.68
CA PHE A 36 -25.75 -13.92 5.91
C PHE A 36 -26.60 -14.15 4.67
N ASN A 37 -27.84 -13.66 4.70
CA ASN A 37 -28.80 -13.84 3.62
C ASN A 37 -28.08 -13.50 2.32
N SER A 38 -28.05 -14.46 1.39
CA SER A 38 -27.48 -14.22 0.06
C SER A 38 -28.17 -12.98 -0.50
N SER A 39 -27.39 -11.92 -0.67
CA SER A 39 -27.86 -10.65 -1.18
C SER A 39 -28.52 -10.92 -2.52
N ILE A 40 -29.84 -10.70 -2.59
CA ILE A 40 -30.63 -10.87 -3.83
C ILE A 40 -30.13 -9.97 -4.98
N TYR A 41 -29.23 -9.04 -4.66
CA TYR A 41 -28.59 -8.08 -5.57
C TYR A 41 -27.22 -8.53 -6.08
N LEU A 42 -26.57 -9.49 -5.42
CA LEU A 42 -25.28 -10.03 -5.87
C LEU A 42 -25.52 -11.22 -6.80
N SER A 43 -24.65 -11.36 -7.81
CA SER A 43 -24.60 -12.57 -8.62
C SER A 43 -24.28 -13.78 -7.73
N LYS A 44 -24.52 -15.00 -8.22
CA LYS A 44 -24.18 -16.22 -7.47
C LYS A 44 -22.73 -16.19 -6.96
N ARG A 45 -21.78 -15.79 -7.82
CA ARG A 45 -20.36 -15.59 -7.48
C ARG A 45 -20.12 -14.44 -6.50
N GLY A 46 -20.87 -13.34 -6.62
CA GLY A 46 -20.79 -12.21 -5.69
C GLY A 46 -21.23 -12.60 -4.28
N ASN A 47 -22.30 -13.38 -4.16
CA ASN A 47 -22.73 -13.97 -2.90
C ASN A 47 -21.75 -15.03 -2.38
N GLU A 48 -21.24 -15.89 -3.26
CA GLU A 48 -20.20 -16.87 -2.93
C GLU A 48 -18.97 -16.18 -2.31
N ILE A 49 -18.56 -15.00 -2.80
CA ILE A 49 -17.44 -14.21 -2.26
C ILE A 49 -17.82 -13.43 -1.00
N ASN A 50 -18.96 -12.71 -0.99
CA ASN A 50 -19.39 -11.90 0.15
C ASN A 50 -19.68 -12.75 1.40
N ASN A 51 -20.25 -13.93 1.18
CA ASN A 51 -20.50 -14.91 2.22
C ASN A 51 -19.37 -15.94 2.33
N PHE A 52 -18.19 -15.68 1.73
CA PHE A 52 -17.01 -16.53 1.86
C PHE A 52 -16.35 -16.33 3.23
N CYS A 53 -17.03 -16.74 4.29
CA CYS A 53 -16.33 -17.21 5.46
C CYS A 53 -15.89 -18.64 5.17
N GLY A 54 -14.75 -18.80 4.50
CA GLY A 54 -14.21 -20.13 4.24
C GLY A 54 -13.95 -20.82 5.58
N GLY A 55 -14.53 -22.00 5.82
CA GLY A 55 -14.43 -22.66 7.13
C GLY A 55 -12.99 -22.93 7.61
N LEU A 56 -12.02 -22.97 6.68
CA LEU A 56 -10.59 -22.95 6.99
C LEU A 56 -10.16 -21.62 7.63
N GLN A 57 -10.57 -20.47 7.11
CA GLN A 57 -10.21 -19.15 7.63
C GLN A 57 -10.89 -18.90 9.00
N GLU A 58 -12.17 -19.21 9.13
CA GLU A 58 -12.91 -19.08 10.39
C GLU A 58 -12.35 -20.00 11.47
N GLY A 59 -12.18 -21.29 11.15
CA GLY A 59 -11.59 -22.28 12.05
C GLY A 59 -10.14 -21.96 12.43
N PHE A 60 -9.35 -21.37 11.53
CA PHE A 60 -7.97 -20.97 11.83
C PHE A 60 -7.91 -19.71 12.70
N VAL A 61 -8.82 -18.76 12.54
CA VAL A 61 -8.96 -17.60 13.45
C VAL A 61 -9.40 -18.05 14.83
N ALA A 62 -10.44 -18.89 14.92
CA ALA A 62 -10.91 -19.46 16.19
C ALA A 62 -9.79 -20.25 16.90
N TYR A 63 -9.07 -21.11 16.17
CA TYR A 63 -7.91 -21.85 16.69
C TYR A 63 -6.80 -20.94 17.25
N HIS A 64 -6.53 -19.78 16.65
CA HIS A 64 -5.52 -18.86 17.19
C HIS A 64 -6.00 -18.10 18.43
N ALA A 65 -7.31 -17.87 18.56
CA ALA A 65 -7.91 -17.22 19.73
C ALA A 65 -8.02 -18.18 20.94
N ASP A 66 -8.26 -19.47 20.69
CA ASP A 66 -8.42 -20.51 21.72
C ASP A 66 -7.61 -21.76 21.33
N LYS A 67 -6.28 -21.64 21.35
CA LYS A 67 -5.37 -22.72 20.97
C LYS A 67 -5.25 -23.76 22.08
N HIS A 68 -5.37 -25.05 21.75
CA HIS A 68 -5.03 -26.15 22.66
C HIS A 68 -3.54 -26.14 23.05
N ASP A 69 -3.28 -26.36 24.34
CA ASP A 69 -1.95 -26.56 24.93
C ASP A 69 -2.07 -27.48 26.16
N GLU A 70 -1.23 -28.51 26.27
CA GLU A 70 -1.40 -29.59 27.26
C GLU A 70 -1.31 -29.10 28.71
N ASP A 71 -0.48 -28.07 28.98
CA ASP A 71 -0.25 -27.52 30.32
C ASP A 71 -1.13 -26.27 30.60
N THR A 72 -1.32 -25.40 29.60
CA THR A 72 -1.89 -24.05 29.81
C THR A 72 -3.30 -23.87 29.25
N ASN A 73 -3.73 -24.68 28.28
CA ASN A 73 -5.11 -24.65 27.76
C ASN A 73 -5.56 -26.04 27.26
N PRO A 74 -5.71 -27.05 28.16
CA PRO A 74 -6.01 -28.43 27.76
C PRO A 74 -7.39 -28.60 27.13
N ASN A 75 -8.27 -27.60 27.22
CA ASN A 75 -9.61 -27.61 26.63
C ASN A 75 -9.71 -26.79 25.32
N GLY A 76 -8.62 -26.14 24.89
CA GLY A 76 -8.62 -25.34 23.66
C GLY A 76 -8.76 -26.17 22.39
N ILE A 77 -8.88 -25.47 21.25
CA ILE A 77 -9.09 -26.04 19.93
C ILE A 77 -7.82 -26.74 19.42
N VAL A 78 -7.95 -28.02 19.07
CA VAL A 78 -6.87 -28.81 18.44
C VAL A 78 -6.92 -28.65 16.91
N ASN A 79 -5.89 -28.02 16.33
CA ASN A 79 -5.82 -27.83 14.87
C ASN A 79 -5.37 -29.10 14.12
N LEU A 80 -6.37 -29.86 13.69
CA LEU A 80 -6.26 -30.98 12.74
C LEU A 80 -6.67 -30.60 11.30
N GLY A 81 -7.05 -29.34 11.06
CA GLY A 81 -7.50 -28.85 9.75
C GLY A 81 -6.39 -28.32 8.84
N THR A 82 -5.19 -28.09 9.38
CA THR A 82 -4.02 -27.60 8.63
C THR A 82 -3.09 -28.76 8.29
N SER A 83 -2.69 -28.89 7.02
CA SER A 83 -1.83 -29.98 6.55
C SER A 83 -0.36 -29.73 6.94
N GLU A 84 -0.03 -30.05 8.19
CA GLU A 84 1.28 -29.83 8.80
C GLU A 84 1.84 -31.14 9.37
N ASN A 85 3.11 -31.46 9.07
CA ASN A 85 3.77 -32.61 9.70
C ASN A 85 4.36 -32.22 11.08
N LYS A 86 3.52 -32.28 12.11
CA LYS A 86 3.90 -32.00 13.51
C LYS A 86 4.67 -33.16 14.16
N LEU A 87 4.65 -34.36 13.58
CA LEU A 87 5.23 -35.59 14.15
C LEU A 87 6.76 -35.59 14.22
N CYS A 88 7.43 -34.69 13.49
CA CYS A 88 8.89 -34.59 13.47
C CYS A 88 9.41 -33.34 14.20
N PHE A 89 8.56 -32.65 14.98
CA PHE A 89 8.97 -31.41 15.66
C PHE A 89 10.06 -31.65 16.71
N ASP A 90 10.03 -32.76 17.44
CA ASP A 90 11.09 -33.17 18.35
C ASP A 90 12.44 -33.35 17.61
N LEU A 91 12.42 -34.05 16.47
CA LEU A 91 13.60 -34.31 15.63
C LEU A 91 14.16 -33.01 15.03
N LEU A 92 13.28 -32.14 14.52
CA LEU A 92 13.67 -30.85 13.95
C LEU A 92 14.19 -29.90 15.03
N CYS A 93 13.50 -29.73 16.16
CA CYS A 93 13.97 -28.92 17.28
C CYS A 93 15.32 -29.43 17.80
N LYS A 94 15.47 -30.75 17.97
CA LYS A 94 16.75 -31.36 18.37
C LYS A 94 17.85 -31.14 17.33
N ARG A 95 17.53 -31.12 16.03
CA ARG A 95 18.52 -30.87 14.95
C ARG A 95 18.93 -29.40 14.87
N LEU A 96 17.97 -28.49 14.95
CA LEU A 96 18.15 -27.03 14.85
C LEU A 96 18.86 -26.42 16.07
N THR A 97 18.83 -27.10 17.21
CA THR A 97 19.55 -26.72 18.44
C THR A 97 20.98 -27.31 18.54
N GLN A 98 21.45 -28.03 17.51
CA GLN A 98 22.84 -28.49 17.48
C GLN A 98 23.82 -27.35 17.20
N LYS A 99 25.04 -27.46 17.73
CA LYS A 99 26.06 -26.40 17.67
C LYS A 99 26.44 -25.97 16.25
N ASP A 100 26.33 -26.86 15.27
CA ASP A 100 26.61 -26.58 13.86
C ASP A 100 25.49 -25.77 13.17
N MET A 101 24.27 -25.79 13.72
CA MET A 101 23.17 -24.93 13.28
C MET A 101 23.18 -23.56 13.97
N CYS A 102 23.83 -23.44 15.12
CA CYS A 102 24.00 -22.19 15.87
C CYS A 102 25.25 -21.39 15.44
N TYR A 103 25.50 -21.28 14.13
CA TYR A 103 26.64 -20.53 13.57
C TYR A 103 26.18 -19.14 13.10
N ILE A 104 26.82 -18.08 13.61
CA ILE A 104 26.62 -16.69 13.17
C ILE A 104 27.99 -16.08 12.85
N ASP A 105 28.23 -15.87 11.56
CA ASP A 105 29.38 -15.13 11.04
C ASP A 105 28.97 -13.67 10.83
N PRO A 106 29.78 -12.66 11.22
CA PRO A 106 29.51 -11.25 10.90
C PRO A 106 29.27 -10.97 9.41
N GLN A 107 29.79 -11.78 8.49
CA GLN A 107 29.51 -11.66 7.04
C GLN A 107 28.07 -12.06 6.68
N LEU A 108 27.44 -12.97 7.44
CA LEU A 108 26.04 -13.39 7.25
C LEU A 108 25.03 -12.35 7.77
N LEU A 109 25.50 -11.31 8.46
CA LEU A 109 24.68 -10.15 8.87
C LEU A 109 24.60 -9.07 7.77
N GLN A 110 25.26 -9.27 6.62
CA GLN A 110 25.22 -8.38 5.47
C GLN A 110 24.25 -8.90 4.40
N TYR A 111 23.85 -8.04 3.46
CA TYR A 111 23.00 -8.46 2.35
C TYR A 111 23.70 -9.56 1.51
N SER A 112 23.03 -10.71 1.37
CA SER A 112 23.47 -11.78 0.50
C SER A 112 23.34 -11.41 -0.98
N ASP A 113 23.86 -12.27 -1.86
CA ASP A 113 23.39 -12.35 -3.25
C ASP A 113 21.83 -12.37 -3.26
N TRP A 114 21.22 -11.64 -4.19
CA TRP A 114 19.78 -11.55 -4.41
C TRP A 114 19.12 -12.91 -4.72
N LYS A 115 19.92 -13.89 -5.15
CA LYS A 115 19.52 -15.30 -5.31
C LYS A 115 19.61 -16.12 -4.02
N GLY A 116 20.05 -15.53 -2.91
CA GLY A 116 20.41 -16.22 -1.67
C GLY A 116 21.84 -16.76 -1.70
N HIS A 117 22.41 -17.00 -0.51
CA HIS A 117 23.79 -17.47 -0.35
C HIS A 117 24.09 -18.74 -1.16
N GLN A 118 25.25 -18.75 -1.81
CA GLN A 118 25.69 -19.84 -2.68
C GLN A 118 25.71 -21.20 -1.96
N PHE A 119 26.21 -21.27 -0.71
CA PHE A 119 26.28 -22.53 0.04
C PHE A 119 24.90 -23.19 0.19
N LEU A 120 23.86 -22.41 0.46
CA LEU A 120 22.50 -22.93 0.62
C LEU A 120 21.90 -23.33 -0.74
N ARG A 121 22.18 -22.55 -1.80
CA ARG A 121 21.77 -22.91 -3.17
C ARG A 121 22.42 -24.22 -3.64
N GLU A 122 23.68 -24.46 -3.28
CA GLU A 122 24.38 -25.70 -3.53
C GLU A 122 23.76 -26.87 -2.76
N GLU A 123 23.54 -26.74 -1.45
CA GLU A 123 22.93 -27.80 -0.65
C GLU A 123 21.50 -28.14 -1.09
N VAL A 124 20.68 -27.14 -1.43
CA VAL A 124 19.34 -27.37 -2.02
C VAL A 124 19.46 -28.09 -3.37
N GLY A 125 20.43 -27.72 -4.21
CA GLY A 125 20.73 -28.42 -5.47
C GLY A 125 21.11 -29.88 -5.25
N ARG A 126 22.02 -30.17 -4.30
CA ARG A 126 22.45 -31.52 -3.91
C ARG A 126 21.28 -32.35 -3.36
N PHE A 127 20.54 -31.79 -2.41
CA PHE A 127 19.40 -32.42 -1.75
C PHE A 127 18.32 -32.82 -2.75
N LEU A 128 17.90 -31.90 -3.61
CA LEU A 128 16.88 -32.17 -4.64
C LEU A 128 17.40 -33.13 -5.71
N THR A 129 18.67 -33.03 -6.14
CA THR A 129 19.27 -34.00 -7.08
C THR A 129 19.16 -35.42 -6.54
N TYR A 130 19.53 -35.62 -5.26
CA TYR A 130 19.52 -36.92 -4.62
C TYR A 130 18.11 -37.44 -4.35
N HIS A 131 17.28 -36.67 -3.62
CA HIS A 131 15.97 -37.14 -3.18
C HIS A 131 14.92 -37.20 -4.31
N CYS A 132 14.98 -36.30 -5.29
CA CYS A 132 14.11 -36.38 -6.48
C CYS A 132 14.70 -37.28 -7.59
N LYS A 133 15.88 -37.87 -7.39
CA LYS A 133 16.59 -38.72 -8.35
C LYS A 133 16.75 -38.05 -9.72
N ALA A 134 17.19 -36.79 -9.74
CA ALA A 134 17.34 -36.02 -10.96
C ALA A 134 18.38 -36.70 -11.90
N PRO A 135 18.12 -36.78 -13.21
CA PRO A 135 19.00 -37.48 -14.16
C PRO A 135 20.35 -36.78 -14.38
N ALA A 136 20.51 -35.55 -13.90
CA ALA A 136 21.76 -34.81 -13.85
C ALA A 136 21.76 -33.89 -12.61
N PRO A 137 22.95 -33.53 -12.07
CA PRO A 137 23.04 -32.59 -10.95
C PRO A 137 22.36 -31.24 -11.23
N LEU A 138 21.46 -30.84 -10.33
CA LEU A 138 20.82 -29.53 -10.38
C LEU A 138 21.84 -28.45 -10.05
N LYS A 139 21.96 -27.47 -10.94
CA LYS A 139 23.01 -26.44 -10.86
C LYS A 139 22.63 -25.31 -9.88
N PRO A 140 23.53 -24.85 -9.00
CA PRO A 140 23.22 -23.82 -7.99
C PRO A 140 22.77 -22.48 -8.58
N GLU A 141 23.19 -22.13 -9.81
CA GLU A 141 22.79 -20.91 -10.51
C GLU A 141 21.30 -20.87 -10.92
N ASN A 142 20.66 -22.05 -10.97
CA ASN A 142 19.24 -22.25 -11.25
C ASN A 142 18.37 -22.30 -9.98
N VAL A 143 18.99 -22.43 -8.81
CA VAL A 143 18.31 -22.32 -7.51
C VAL A 143 18.25 -20.84 -7.13
N SER A 144 17.14 -20.39 -6.57
CA SER A 144 16.98 -19.03 -6.04
C SER A 144 16.23 -19.09 -4.72
N ILE A 145 16.78 -18.47 -3.69
CA ILE A 145 16.30 -18.48 -2.31
C ILE A 145 16.20 -17.04 -1.86
N GLY A 146 14.97 -16.51 -1.78
CA GLY A 146 14.69 -15.11 -1.48
C GLY A 146 13.68 -14.50 -2.45
N LEU A 147 13.32 -13.23 -2.19
CA LEU A 147 12.41 -12.46 -3.03
C LEU A 147 13.14 -12.04 -4.32
N SER A 148 12.73 -12.60 -5.46
CA SER A 148 13.29 -12.21 -6.75
C SER A 148 12.69 -10.89 -7.21
N ILE A 149 13.33 -9.77 -6.86
CA ILE A 149 12.97 -8.42 -7.31
C ILE A 149 12.98 -8.39 -8.85
N LYS A 150 11.87 -7.93 -9.45
CA LYS A 150 11.70 -7.86 -10.92
C LYS A 150 11.74 -6.45 -11.48
N ALA A 151 11.32 -5.47 -10.69
CA ALA A 151 11.16 -4.10 -11.12
C ALA A 151 11.49 -3.11 -10.01
N MET A 152 11.89 -1.91 -10.41
CA MET A 152 11.92 -0.69 -9.62
C MET A 152 10.85 0.26 -10.18
N ILE A 153 10.13 0.95 -9.31
CA ILE A 153 9.13 1.95 -9.70
C ILE A 153 9.64 3.30 -9.19
N LEU A 154 9.74 4.27 -10.09
CA LEU A 154 10.11 5.66 -9.79
C LEU A 154 8.88 6.53 -10.10
N MET A 155 8.66 7.59 -9.33
CA MET A 155 7.62 8.58 -9.63
C MET A 155 8.26 9.95 -9.74
N ASN A 156 8.09 10.59 -10.89
CA ASN A 156 8.84 11.77 -11.33
C ASN A 156 7.94 12.73 -12.13
N PRO A 157 7.43 13.83 -11.54
CA PRO A 157 7.64 14.30 -10.17
C PRO A 157 7.09 13.37 -9.08
N HIS A 158 7.72 13.39 -7.91
CA HIS A 158 7.46 12.48 -6.80
C HIS A 158 6.20 12.83 -6.01
N ASN A 159 5.39 11.83 -5.67
CA ASN A 159 4.23 11.94 -4.78
C ASN A 159 4.52 11.05 -3.55
N PRO A 160 4.59 11.60 -2.32
CA PRO A 160 3.95 12.85 -1.88
C PRO A 160 4.84 14.09 -1.78
N LEU A 161 6.12 14.00 -2.15
CA LEU A 161 7.14 15.02 -1.81
C LEU A 161 7.16 16.27 -2.71
N GLY A 162 6.79 16.16 -3.99
CA GLY A 162 6.87 17.25 -4.97
C GLY A 162 8.27 17.46 -5.57
N ASP A 163 9.24 16.60 -5.24
CA ASP A 163 10.57 16.59 -5.87
C ASP A 163 10.52 16.13 -7.33
N SER A 164 11.54 16.47 -8.12
CA SER A 164 11.75 15.97 -9.49
C SER A 164 13.21 15.58 -9.62
N TYR A 165 13.48 14.39 -10.16
CA TYR A 165 14.85 13.93 -10.34
C TYR A 165 15.51 14.69 -11.50
N SER A 166 16.79 15.03 -11.33
CA SER A 166 17.63 15.47 -12.44
C SER A 166 17.87 14.31 -13.42
N GLY A 167 18.22 14.64 -14.66
CA GLY A 167 18.61 13.64 -15.66
C GLY A 167 19.84 12.80 -15.23
N ALA A 168 20.69 13.33 -14.34
CA ALA A 168 21.82 12.60 -13.78
C ALA A 168 21.34 11.50 -12.80
N GLU A 169 20.55 11.86 -11.79
CA GLU A 169 19.96 10.91 -10.83
C GLU A 169 19.12 9.85 -11.54
N MET A 170 18.29 10.26 -12.50
CA MET A 170 17.51 9.33 -13.33
C MET A 170 18.43 8.34 -14.09
N THR A 171 19.54 8.81 -14.64
CA THR A 171 20.51 7.94 -15.32
C THR A 171 21.18 6.96 -14.35
N GLU A 172 21.54 7.39 -13.14
CA GLU A 172 22.09 6.53 -12.10
C GLU A 172 21.12 5.40 -11.69
N PHE A 173 19.84 5.73 -11.50
CA PHE A 173 18.79 4.73 -11.23
C PHE A 173 18.65 3.72 -12.38
N LEU A 174 18.68 4.18 -13.63
CA LEU A 174 18.56 3.30 -14.80
C LEU A 174 19.79 2.39 -15.00
N GLU A 175 21.01 2.89 -14.78
CA GLU A 175 22.23 2.05 -14.83
C GLU A 175 22.31 1.06 -13.65
N PHE A 176 21.81 1.43 -12.46
CA PHE A 176 21.61 0.49 -11.35
C PHE A 176 20.64 -0.63 -11.76
N ALA A 177 19.45 -0.29 -12.26
CA ALA A 177 18.45 -1.28 -12.64
C ALA A 177 18.95 -2.23 -13.73
N LYS A 178 19.62 -1.70 -14.75
CA LYS A 178 20.28 -2.47 -15.82
C LYS A 178 21.32 -3.45 -15.29
N ARG A 179 22.18 -3.03 -14.35
CA ARG A 179 23.19 -3.90 -13.71
C ARG A 179 22.56 -5.15 -13.10
N TYR A 180 21.38 -5.00 -12.49
CA TYR A 180 20.62 -6.08 -11.85
C TYR A 180 19.53 -6.69 -12.75
N LYS A 181 19.44 -6.28 -14.02
CA LYS A 181 18.43 -6.73 -15.00
C LYS A 181 16.98 -6.50 -14.52
N LEU A 182 16.75 -5.44 -13.75
CA LEU A 182 15.42 -5.03 -13.30
C LEU A 182 14.69 -4.27 -14.40
N HIS A 183 13.36 -4.38 -14.42
CA HIS A 183 12.52 -3.42 -15.13
C HIS A 183 12.48 -2.09 -14.35
N VAL A 184 12.31 -0.98 -15.04
CA VAL A 184 12.07 0.33 -14.44
C VAL A 184 10.75 0.85 -14.99
N ILE A 185 9.84 1.20 -14.10
CA ILE A 185 8.58 1.87 -14.45
C ILE A 185 8.68 3.28 -13.89
N VAL A 186 8.73 4.28 -14.75
CA VAL A 186 8.75 5.70 -14.37
C VAL A 186 7.34 6.26 -14.52
N ASP A 187 6.68 6.57 -13.42
CA ASP A 187 5.39 7.26 -13.41
C ASP A 187 5.62 8.77 -13.49
N GLU A 188 5.31 9.35 -14.65
CA GLU A 188 5.45 10.77 -14.95
C GLU A 188 4.08 11.49 -15.01
N VAL A 189 3.05 10.97 -14.33
CA VAL A 189 1.67 11.54 -14.34
C VAL A 189 1.56 13.01 -13.88
N TYR A 190 2.61 13.58 -13.26
CA TYR A 190 2.69 14.98 -12.84
C TYR A 190 3.65 15.83 -13.72
N MET A 191 4.11 15.34 -14.87
CA MET A 191 5.14 16.00 -15.69
C MET A 191 4.79 17.42 -16.17
N LEU A 192 3.50 17.71 -16.39
CA LEU A 192 3.04 19.06 -16.76
C LEU A 192 2.66 19.91 -15.55
N SER A 193 2.52 19.29 -14.37
CA SER A 193 2.19 19.89 -13.07
C SER A 193 3.41 20.50 -12.34
N VAL A 194 4.42 20.95 -13.08
CA VAL A 194 5.60 21.65 -12.55
C VAL A 194 5.46 23.16 -12.82
N PHE A 195 5.58 23.97 -11.77
CA PHE A 195 5.22 25.38 -11.75
C PHE A 195 6.27 26.31 -11.11
N GLY A 196 7.45 25.78 -10.77
CA GLY A 196 8.58 26.58 -10.26
C GLY A 196 9.45 27.11 -11.40
N ASP A 197 9.80 28.41 -11.34
CA ASP A 197 10.51 29.09 -12.43
C ASP A 197 11.94 28.55 -12.67
N ALA A 198 12.56 27.96 -11.64
CA ALA A 198 13.91 27.40 -11.68
C ALA A 198 13.95 25.88 -11.99
N CYS A 199 12.81 25.19 -11.97
CA CYS A 199 12.76 23.73 -12.13
C CYS A 199 12.24 23.34 -13.51
N SER A 200 13.14 23.10 -14.46
CA SER A 200 12.81 22.40 -15.70
C SER A 200 12.64 20.90 -15.41
N PHE A 201 11.40 20.41 -15.45
CA PHE A 201 11.14 18.97 -15.43
C PHE A 201 11.89 18.26 -16.57
N GLN A 202 12.56 17.15 -16.26
CA GLN A 202 13.21 16.29 -17.23
C GLN A 202 12.53 14.93 -17.24
N SER A 203 11.80 14.64 -18.32
CA SER A 203 11.25 13.30 -18.55
C SER A 203 12.37 12.30 -18.76
N VAL A 204 12.21 11.07 -18.29
CA VAL A 204 13.12 9.97 -18.64
C VAL A 204 13.22 9.77 -20.16
N LEU A 205 12.17 10.10 -20.93
CA LEU A 205 12.17 10.06 -22.40
C LEU A 205 12.96 11.20 -23.06
N SER A 206 13.38 12.21 -22.29
CA SER A 206 14.24 13.31 -22.78
C SER A 206 15.74 13.00 -22.71
N LEU A 207 16.12 11.89 -22.06
CA LEU A 207 17.51 11.43 -21.99
C LEU A 207 18.00 11.05 -23.40
N GLN A 208 19.23 11.47 -23.75
CA GLN A 208 19.83 11.17 -25.05
C GLN A 208 19.93 9.66 -25.35
N ARG A 209 20.03 8.83 -24.30
CA ARG A 209 20.06 7.38 -24.39
C ARG A 209 19.54 6.76 -23.09
N LEU A 210 18.57 5.87 -23.19
CA LEU A 210 18.19 4.99 -22.08
C LEU A 210 19.22 3.86 -21.93
N PRO A 211 19.72 3.55 -20.72
CA PRO A 211 20.63 2.45 -20.46
C PRO A 211 20.15 1.08 -20.95
N ASP A 212 18.87 0.75 -20.73
CA ASP A 212 18.18 -0.44 -21.24
C ASP A 212 16.74 -0.07 -21.67
N PRO A 213 16.50 0.24 -22.96
CA PRO A 213 15.17 0.56 -23.47
C PRO A 213 14.15 -0.58 -23.35
N GLN A 214 14.59 -1.84 -23.38
CA GLN A 214 13.71 -3.01 -23.30
C GLN A 214 13.20 -3.28 -21.87
N ARG A 215 13.83 -2.65 -20.87
CA ARG A 215 13.45 -2.71 -19.47
C ARG A 215 12.94 -1.39 -18.91
N THR A 216 12.98 -0.28 -19.66
CA THR A 216 12.48 1.03 -19.22
C THR A 216 11.09 1.30 -19.79
N HIS A 217 10.12 1.56 -18.92
CA HIS A 217 8.71 1.80 -19.25
C HIS A 217 8.25 3.09 -18.59
N VAL A 218 7.36 3.84 -19.23
CA VAL A 218 6.92 5.16 -18.76
C VAL A 218 5.41 5.21 -18.68
N MET A 219 4.88 5.61 -17.53
CA MET A 219 3.46 5.82 -17.30
C MET A 219 3.13 7.31 -17.33
N TRP A 220 2.03 7.66 -17.99
CA TRP A 220 1.47 9.02 -17.96
C TRP A 220 -0.06 8.95 -18.08
N GLY A 221 -0.76 9.99 -17.67
CA GLY A 221 -2.21 10.07 -17.90
C GLY A 221 -2.79 11.44 -17.57
N ILE A 222 -3.96 11.72 -18.16
CA ILE A 222 -4.61 13.04 -18.09
C ILE A 222 -5.23 13.34 -16.72
N SER A 223 -5.16 12.39 -15.78
CA SER A 223 -5.85 12.43 -14.49
C SER A 223 -5.39 13.56 -13.56
N LYS A 224 -4.14 14.01 -13.68
CA LYS A 224 -3.52 15.03 -12.84
C LYS A 224 -3.19 16.26 -13.67
N ASP A 225 -2.28 16.11 -14.62
CA ASP A 225 -1.81 17.18 -15.51
C ASP A 225 -2.93 17.93 -16.25
N LEU A 226 -3.99 17.24 -16.69
CA LEU A 226 -5.16 17.85 -17.35
C LEU A 226 -6.43 17.84 -16.47
N ALA A 227 -6.29 17.59 -15.17
CA ALA A 227 -7.38 17.51 -14.17
C ALA A 227 -8.56 16.58 -14.53
N ALA A 228 -8.35 15.61 -15.43
CA ALA A 228 -9.43 14.84 -16.08
C ALA A 228 -9.57 13.40 -15.55
N SER A 229 -9.40 13.20 -14.24
CA SER A 229 -9.40 11.87 -13.60
C SER A 229 -10.69 11.06 -13.84
N GLY A 230 -11.83 11.74 -14.00
CA GLY A 230 -13.12 11.12 -14.32
C GLY A 230 -13.14 10.41 -15.68
N LEU A 231 -12.29 10.82 -16.64
CA LEU A 231 -12.21 10.20 -17.97
C LEU A 231 -11.38 8.89 -17.99
N ARG A 232 -10.67 8.57 -16.90
CA ARG A 232 -9.92 7.31 -16.71
C ARG A 232 -8.85 7.01 -17.78
N VAL A 233 -8.39 8.00 -18.53
CA VAL A 233 -7.36 7.79 -19.57
C VAL A 233 -5.95 7.88 -18.97
N SER A 234 -5.20 6.80 -19.15
CA SER A 234 -3.76 6.68 -18.89
C SER A 234 -3.10 5.85 -19.98
N THR A 235 -1.77 5.91 -20.04
CA THR A 235 -0.93 5.29 -21.06
C THR A 235 0.29 4.65 -20.42
N LEU A 236 0.72 3.50 -20.94
CA LEU A 236 2.07 2.97 -20.75
C LEU A 236 2.83 3.06 -22.07
N TYR A 237 3.98 3.71 -22.08
CA TYR A 237 4.96 3.66 -23.14
C TYR A 237 6.04 2.63 -22.81
N THR A 238 6.39 1.78 -23.78
CA THR A 238 7.49 0.82 -23.68
C THR A 238 7.99 0.44 -25.07
N ALA A 239 9.30 0.20 -25.21
CA ALA A 239 9.88 -0.39 -26.42
C ALA A 239 9.73 -1.93 -26.46
N ASN A 240 9.34 -2.55 -25.35
CA ASN A 240 9.26 -3.99 -25.20
C ASN A 240 7.95 -4.55 -25.77
N MET A 241 8.04 -5.16 -26.96
CA MET A 241 6.89 -5.71 -27.67
C MET A 241 6.21 -6.90 -26.96
N ASP A 242 6.94 -7.66 -26.13
CA ASP A 242 6.35 -8.75 -25.35
C ASP A 242 5.39 -8.20 -24.29
N ILE A 243 5.75 -7.07 -23.67
CA ILE A 243 4.88 -6.33 -22.74
C ILE A 243 3.66 -5.76 -23.47
N ILE A 244 3.82 -5.17 -24.66
CA ILE A 244 2.70 -4.70 -25.49
C ILE A 244 1.75 -5.86 -25.82
N SER A 245 2.27 -7.03 -26.20
CA SER A 245 1.46 -8.22 -26.51
C SER A 245 0.67 -8.71 -25.28
N ALA A 246 1.33 -8.80 -24.12
CA ALA A 246 0.69 -9.21 -22.87
C ALA A 246 -0.40 -8.22 -22.41
N LEU A 247 -0.12 -6.91 -22.48
CA LEU A 247 -1.12 -5.87 -22.19
C LEU A 247 -2.27 -5.88 -23.20
N GLY A 248 -2.02 -6.24 -24.46
CA GLY A 248 -3.06 -6.47 -25.46
C GLY A 248 -4.13 -7.47 -24.99
N GLN A 249 -3.71 -8.58 -24.37
CA GLN A 249 -4.64 -9.58 -23.82
C GLN A 249 -5.46 -9.03 -22.64
N LEU A 250 -4.84 -8.21 -21.78
CA LEU A 250 -5.53 -7.57 -20.65
C LEU A 250 -6.45 -6.41 -21.09
N SER A 251 -6.17 -5.79 -22.23
CA SER A 251 -6.91 -4.62 -22.71
C SER A 251 -8.37 -4.92 -23.03
N TYR A 252 -8.72 -6.16 -23.37
CA TYR A 252 -10.10 -6.60 -23.59
C TYR A 252 -11.04 -6.28 -22.40
N PHE A 253 -10.54 -6.37 -21.16
CA PHE A 253 -11.32 -6.10 -19.95
C PHE A 253 -11.21 -4.64 -19.46
N HIS A 254 -10.29 -3.86 -20.03
CA HIS A 254 -9.93 -2.52 -19.55
C HIS A 254 -9.97 -1.44 -20.65
N ALA A 255 -10.59 -1.75 -21.79
CA ALA A 255 -10.66 -0.86 -22.95
C ALA A 255 -11.42 0.43 -22.62
N LEU A 256 -10.85 1.56 -23.04
CA LEU A 256 -11.47 2.87 -22.87
C LEU A 256 -12.64 3.05 -23.86
N PRO A 257 -13.76 3.69 -23.48
CA PRO A 257 -14.86 3.95 -24.41
C PRO A 257 -14.41 4.76 -25.63
N GLY A 258 -14.83 4.36 -26.83
CA GLY A 258 -14.47 5.02 -28.10
C GLY A 258 -14.69 6.54 -28.11
N PRO A 259 -15.83 7.08 -27.62
CA PRO A 259 -16.04 8.53 -27.51
C PRO A 259 -15.03 9.22 -26.61
N THR A 260 -14.62 8.60 -25.49
CA THR A 260 -13.58 9.13 -24.59
C THR A 260 -12.22 9.15 -25.28
N GLN A 261 -11.86 8.08 -26.00
CA GLN A 261 -10.63 8.05 -26.79
C GLN A 261 -10.62 9.15 -27.86
N HIS A 262 -11.73 9.34 -28.58
CA HIS A 262 -11.85 10.38 -29.60
C HIS A 262 -11.70 11.79 -29.01
N ALA A 263 -12.42 12.09 -27.92
CA ALA A 263 -12.38 13.40 -27.27
C ALA A 263 -10.97 13.74 -26.75
N VAL A 264 -10.30 12.78 -26.11
CA VAL A 264 -8.91 12.96 -25.64
C VAL A 264 -7.93 13.07 -26.82
N ALA A 265 -8.15 12.34 -27.92
CA ALA A 265 -7.34 12.48 -29.13
C ALA A 265 -7.47 13.87 -29.78
N GLN A 266 -8.67 14.48 -29.81
CA GLN A 266 -8.83 15.87 -30.26
C GLN A 266 -8.13 16.85 -29.32
N LEU A 267 -8.31 16.68 -28.01
CA LEU A 267 -7.67 17.52 -26.98
C LEU A 267 -6.13 17.52 -27.12
N LEU A 268 -5.51 16.35 -27.25
CA LEU A 268 -4.05 16.21 -27.39
C LEU A 268 -3.52 16.65 -28.77
N LYS A 269 -4.40 16.77 -29.77
CA LYS A 269 -4.06 17.29 -31.10
C LYS A 269 -4.00 18.82 -31.13
N ASP A 270 -4.78 19.50 -30.29
CA ASP A 270 -4.77 20.96 -30.14
C ASP A 270 -3.58 21.43 -29.28
N ARG A 271 -2.39 21.36 -29.88
CA ARG A 271 -1.12 21.74 -29.24
C ARG A 271 -1.06 23.23 -28.94
N ASP A 272 -1.71 24.08 -29.73
CA ASP A 272 -1.70 25.52 -29.53
C ASP A 272 -2.53 25.90 -28.30
N TRP A 273 -3.75 25.36 -28.16
CA TRP A 273 -4.53 25.56 -26.94
C TRP A 273 -3.82 25.00 -25.70
N ILE A 274 -3.22 23.81 -25.79
CA ILE A 274 -2.45 23.23 -24.67
C ILE A 274 -1.29 24.14 -24.26
N ASN A 275 -0.43 24.54 -25.20
CA ASN A 275 0.81 25.25 -24.88
C ASN A 275 0.61 26.74 -24.59
N GLN A 276 -0.35 27.40 -25.25
CA GLN A 276 -0.55 28.84 -25.16
C GLN A 276 -1.62 29.22 -24.13
N VAL A 277 -2.62 28.36 -23.88
CA VAL A 277 -3.75 28.64 -22.98
C VAL A 277 -3.70 27.78 -21.72
N PHE A 278 -3.75 26.45 -21.87
CA PHE A 278 -3.95 25.55 -20.74
C PHE A 278 -2.75 25.51 -19.80
N LEU A 279 -1.55 25.18 -20.29
CA LEU A 279 -0.36 25.01 -19.44
C LEU A 279 0.08 26.29 -18.71
N PRO A 280 0.13 27.48 -19.35
CA PRO A 280 0.45 28.72 -18.63
C PRO A 280 -0.57 29.04 -17.54
N THR A 281 -1.87 28.90 -17.86
CA THR A 281 -2.97 29.15 -16.91
C THR A 281 -2.94 28.16 -15.74
N ASN A 282 -2.70 26.87 -16.01
CA ASN A 282 -2.64 25.82 -14.99
C ASN A 282 -1.46 26.05 -14.04
N ARG A 283 -0.27 26.28 -14.58
CA ARG A 283 0.94 26.56 -13.77
C ARG A 283 0.78 27.81 -12.92
N ALA A 284 0.24 28.90 -13.47
CA ALA A 284 -0.03 30.11 -12.71
C ALA A 284 -1.00 29.87 -11.54
N ARG A 285 -2.08 29.10 -11.77
CA ARG A 285 -3.04 28.74 -10.72
C ARG A 285 -2.42 27.84 -9.64
N LEU A 286 -1.67 26.82 -10.04
CA LEU A 286 -0.96 25.93 -9.10
C LEU A 286 0.05 26.71 -8.26
N LYS A 287 0.84 27.60 -8.87
CA LYS A 287 1.81 28.47 -8.17
C LYS A 287 1.15 29.37 -7.14
N THR A 288 0.02 30.00 -7.48
CA THR A 288 -0.75 30.85 -6.55
C THR A 288 -1.35 30.04 -5.40
N ALA A 289 -1.95 28.88 -5.68
CA ALA A 289 -2.57 28.04 -4.65
C ALA A 289 -1.52 27.38 -3.72
N HIS A 290 -0.39 26.93 -4.27
CA HIS A 290 0.77 26.48 -3.50
C HIS A 290 1.29 27.61 -2.60
N LYS A 291 1.51 28.81 -3.16
CA LYS A 291 2.00 29.95 -2.37
C LYS A 291 1.07 30.28 -1.21
N TYR A 292 -0.25 30.30 -1.44
CA TYR A 292 -1.22 30.57 -0.38
C TYR A 292 -1.09 29.56 0.78
N ILE A 293 -1.13 28.25 0.53
CA ILE A 293 -0.93 27.24 1.60
C ILE A 293 0.47 27.33 2.23
N ALA A 294 1.51 27.60 1.45
CA ALA A 294 2.87 27.77 1.96
C ALA A 294 2.99 28.97 2.91
N ASP A 295 2.32 30.09 2.60
CA ASP A 295 2.27 31.28 3.46
C ASP A 295 1.48 30.98 4.76
N GLU A 296 0.32 30.30 4.68
CA GLU A 296 -0.48 29.90 5.84
C GLU A 296 0.26 28.92 6.76
N LEU A 297 0.92 27.89 6.21
CA LEU A 297 1.76 26.97 6.97
C LEU A 297 2.91 27.70 7.65
N THR A 298 3.50 28.70 6.98
CA THR A 298 4.55 29.55 7.57
C THR A 298 4.00 30.40 8.72
N ALA A 299 2.79 30.96 8.59
CA ALA A 299 2.13 31.74 9.63
C ALA A 299 1.80 30.89 10.87
N MET A 300 1.33 29.65 10.67
CA MET A 300 1.13 28.66 11.74
C MET A 300 2.45 28.07 12.29
N GLY A 301 3.62 28.44 11.74
CA GLY A 301 4.92 27.90 12.09
C GLY A 301 5.03 26.38 11.89
N ILE A 302 4.37 25.83 10.87
CA ILE A 302 4.39 24.41 10.48
C ILE A 302 5.46 24.25 9.39
N PRO A 303 6.56 23.53 9.61
CA PRO A 303 7.56 23.30 8.56
C PRO A 303 6.98 22.46 7.41
N PHE A 304 7.50 22.63 6.20
CA PHE A 304 7.09 21.85 5.04
C PHE A 304 8.17 21.80 3.96
N LEU A 305 8.08 20.80 3.08
CA LEU A 305 8.90 20.75 1.87
C LEU A 305 8.33 21.73 0.83
N ASN A 306 8.93 22.92 0.77
CA ASN A 306 8.64 23.89 -0.29
C ASN A 306 9.18 23.33 -1.62
N ARG A 307 8.28 22.83 -2.48
CA ARG A 307 8.57 22.16 -3.75
C ARG A 307 7.57 22.57 -4.81
N SER A 308 8.04 22.72 -6.05
CA SER A 308 7.25 23.37 -7.11
C SER A 308 6.73 22.42 -8.19
N ALA A 309 6.39 21.19 -7.80
CA ALA A 309 5.77 20.19 -8.66
C ALA A 309 4.69 19.38 -7.95
N GLY A 310 3.74 18.85 -8.71
CA GLY A 310 2.60 18.11 -8.19
C GLY A 310 1.43 19.01 -7.78
N LEU A 311 0.57 18.49 -6.91
CA LEU A 311 -0.69 19.14 -6.50
C LEU A 311 -0.80 19.29 -4.97
N PHE A 312 0.31 19.12 -4.26
CA PHE A 312 0.35 18.92 -2.82
C PHE A 312 1.63 19.47 -2.19
N ILE A 313 1.56 19.72 -0.88
CA ILE A 313 2.69 20.05 0.00
C ILE A 313 2.84 18.93 1.04
N TRP A 314 4.09 18.58 1.34
CA TRP A 314 4.44 17.64 2.40
C TRP A 314 4.86 18.42 3.65
N ALA A 315 4.01 18.40 4.68
CA ALA A 315 4.10 19.24 5.86
C ALA A 315 4.38 18.44 7.14
N ASP A 316 5.11 19.06 8.06
CA ASP A 316 5.64 18.46 9.29
C ASP A 316 4.79 18.89 10.50
N PHE A 317 3.93 17.99 10.95
CA PHE A 317 3.09 18.16 12.14
C PHE A 317 3.71 17.50 13.38
N ARG A 318 4.99 17.09 13.37
CA ARG A 318 5.63 16.41 14.52
C ARG A 318 5.52 17.20 15.83
N LYS A 319 5.51 18.53 15.76
CA LYS A 319 5.31 19.42 16.94
C LYS A 319 3.96 19.25 17.65
N TYR A 320 2.95 18.66 16.99
CA TYR A 320 1.62 18.39 17.54
C TYR A 320 1.44 16.96 18.03
N LEU A 321 2.44 16.08 17.87
CA LEU A 321 2.39 14.72 18.41
C LEU A 321 2.84 14.69 19.86
N LYS A 322 2.13 13.95 20.72
CA LYS A 322 2.51 13.75 22.13
C LYS A 322 3.77 12.88 22.27
N SER A 323 3.98 11.99 21.31
CA SER A 323 5.17 11.16 21.15
C SER A 323 5.36 10.84 19.66
N PRO A 324 6.60 10.58 19.20
CA PRO A 324 6.87 10.30 17.79
C PRO A 324 6.47 8.85 17.44
N THR A 325 5.17 8.57 17.37
CA THR A 325 4.63 7.26 16.97
C THR A 325 3.51 7.40 15.94
N PHE A 326 3.29 6.34 15.15
CA PHE A 326 2.21 6.31 14.15
C PHE A 326 0.82 6.25 14.81
N GLU A 327 0.72 5.84 16.07
CA GLU A 327 -0.53 5.86 16.84
C GLU A 327 -0.95 7.30 17.16
N GLU A 328 -0.01 8.18 17.52
CA GLU A 328 -0.29 9.61 17.69
C GLU A 328 -0.56 10.30 16.35
N GLU A 329 0.14 9.94 15.27
CA GLU A 329 -0.16 10.45 13.93
C GLU A 329 -1.61 10.13 13.50
N ILE A 330 -2.08 8.91 13.74
CA ILE A 330 -3.47 8.50 13.46
C ILE A 330 -4.47 9.24 14.36
N LYS A 331 -4.13 9.52 15.63
CA LYS A 331 -4.99 10.32 16.52
C LYS A 331 -5.13 11.75 16.00
N LEU A 332 -4.01 12.39 15.66
CA LEU A 332 -4.01 13.74 15.07
C LEU A 332 -4.81 13.79 13.77
N TRP A 333 -4.62 12.80 12.90
CA TRP A 333 -5.39 12.65 11.66
C TRP A 333 -6.90 12.55 11.90
N ARG A 334 -7.34 11.79 12.93
CA ARG A 334 -8.76 11.70 13.31
C ARG A 334 -9.30 13.03 13.84
N GLN A 335 -8.54 13.75 14.68
CA GLN A 335 -8.94 15.06 15.20
C GLN A 335 -9.14 16.07 14.06
N LEU A 336 -8.25 16.09 13.07
CA LEU A 336 -8.41 16.92 11.87
C LEU A 336 -9.67 16.53 11.08
N LEU A 337 -9.94 15.23 10.89
CA LEU A 337 -11.11 14.74 10.19
C LEU A 337 -12.44 15.04 10.92
N GLU A 338 -12.47 14.90 12.24
CA GLU A 338 -13.61 15.28 13.09
C GLU A 338 -13.92 16.78 12.98
N ASN A 339 -12.87 17.59 12.82
CA ASN A 339 -12.95 19.02 12.51
C ASN A 339 -13.07 19.34 11.01
N LYS A 340 -13.45 18.34 10.19
CA LYS A 340 -13.78 18.46 8.76
C LYS A 340 -12.60 18.75 7.82
N VAL A 341 -11.36 18.63 8.30
CA VAL A 341 -10.14 18.77 7.51
C VAL A 341 -9.61 17.39 7.13
N LEU A 342 -9.85 16.96 5.88
CA LEU A 342 -9.30 15.71 5.34
C LEU A 342 -7.94 15.96 4.65
N ILE A 343 -6.86 15.56 5.31
CA ILE A 343 -5.51 15.46 4.72
C ILE A 343 -5.02 14.00 4.76
N SER A 344 -3.95 13.67 4.04
CA SER A 344 -3.40 12.31 4.02
C SER A 344 -2.22 12.20 4.99
N ASN A 345 -2.26 11.27 5.95
CA ASN A 345 -1.18 11.07 6.93
C ASN A 345 0.03 10.33 6.32
N GLY A 346 1.18 10.40 7.00
CA GLY A 346 2.48 9.92 6.53
C GLY A 346 2.58 8.41 6.43
N LYS A 347 1.92 7.69 7.34
CA LYS A 347 1.84 6.23 7.36
C LYS A 347 1.29 5.64 6.06
N GLU A 348 0.26 6.25 5.48
CA GLU A 348 -0.34 5.79 4.20
C GLU A 348 0.61 5.94 2.99
N PHE A 349 1.72 6.68 3.12
CA PHE A 349 2.79 6.77 2.10
C PHE A 349 4.05 5.99 2.50
N PHE A 350 3.98 5.16 3.53
CA PHE A 350 5.12 4.43 4.08
C PHE A 350 6.30 5.34 4.49
N CYS A 351 5.98 6.55 4.99
CA CYS A 351 7.02 7.41 5.58
C CYS A 351 7.67 6.68 6.77
N CYS A 352 9.00 6.78 6.89
CA CYS A 352 9.74 6.15 7.98
C CYS A 352 9.64 6.92 9.32
N GLU A 353 9.22 8.18 9.28
CA GLU A 353 8.99 9.03 10.44
C GLU A 353 7.50 9.34 10.59
N PRO A 354 6.91 9.23 11.79
CA PRO A 354 5.55 9.70 12.04
C PRO A 354 5.49 11.23 12.14
N GLY A 355 4.31 11.79 11.83
CA GLY A 355 3.98 13.22 11.96
C GLY A 355 4.06 14.01 10.66
N TRP A 356 4.35 13.37 9.53
CA TRP A 356 4.29 14.00 8.22
C TRP A 356 2.89 13.88 7.60
N PHE A 357 2.45 14.88 6.84
CA PHE A 357 1.14 14.89 6.18
C PHE A 357 1.21 15.51 4.78
N ARG A 358 0.44 14.95 3.84
CA ARG A 358 0.22 15.52 2.51
C ARG A 358 -1.05 16.36 2.48
N ILE A 359 -0.89 17.66 2.20
CA ILE A 359 -1.97 18.62 2.01
C ILE A 359 -2.12 18.87 0.51
N VAL A 360 -3.32 18.68 -0.06
CA VAL A 360 -3.60 18.98 -1.48
C VAL A 360 -4.06 20.43 -1.61
N PHE A 361 -3.33 21.25 -2.37
CA PHE A 361 -3.65 22.68 -2.55
C PHE A 361 -4.44 22.98 -3.82
N SER A 362 -4.63 22.01 -4.73
CA SER A 362 -5.21 22.23 -6.06
C SER A 362 -6.75 22.29 -6.08
N ASP A 363 -7.36 23.14 -5.25
CA ASP A 363 -8.79 23.51 -5.32
C ASP A 363 -8.93 25.05 -5.37
N LYS A 364 -10.16 25.57 -5.41
CA LYS A 364 -10.46 27.00 -5.42
C LYS A 364 -10.15 27.62 -4.05
N THR A 365 -9.50 28.80 -4.04
CA THR A 365 -9.07 29.50 -2.81
C THR A 365 -10.13 29.57 -1.72
N TYR A 366 -11.40 29.88 -2.05
CA TYR A 366 -12.46 29.95 -1.04
C TYR A 366 -12.76 28.62 -0.33
N ARG A 367 -12.48 27.48 -0.96
CA ARG A 367 -12.59 26.16 -0.31
C ARG A 367 -11.38 25.85 0.56
N ILE A 368 -10.21 26.33 0.16
CA ILE A 368 -8.99 26.20 0.95
C ILE A 368 -9.14 27.03 2.23
N GLN A 369 -9.68 28.25 2.13
CA GLN A 369 -10.04 29.13 3.26
C GLN A 369 -11.03 28.49 4.24
N LEU A 370 -11.98 27.66 3.77
CA LEU A 370 -12.88 26.91 4.66
C LEU A 370 -12.17 25.81 5.48
N GLY A 371 -10.95 25.46 5.11
CA GLY A 371 -10.08 24.51 5.83
C GLY A 371 -8.97 25.17 6.64
N GLU A 372 -9.04 26.49 6.88
CA GLU A 372 -8.08 27.20 7.73
C GLU A 372 -8.01 26.56 9.12
N ILE A 373 -6.84 26.02 9.45
CA ILE A 373 -6.59 25.32 10.70
C ILE A 373 -6.29 26.36 11.79
N THR A 374 -7.34 26.84 12.46
CA THR A 374 -7.16 27.79 13.60
C THR A 374 -6.52 27.10 14.81
N ASP A 375 -5.83 27.86 15.66
CA ASP A 375 -5.20 27.37 16.90
C ASP A 375 -6.18 26.66 17.86
N ALA A 376 -7.49 26.86 17.71
CA ALA A 376 -8.53 26.16 18.45
C ALA A 376 -8.64 24.65 18.14
N LEU A 377 -7.84 24.13 17.22
CA LEU A 377 -7.84 22.73 16.77
C LEU A 377 -6.75 21.85 17.40
N PHE A 378 -5.80 22.42 18.14
CA PHE A 378 -4.64 21.72 18.70
C PHE A 378 -4.52 21.85 20.23
#